data_AF-A0AAU5YDM3-F1
#
_entry.id   AF-A0AAU5YDM3-F1
#
_cell.length_a   1.000
_cell.length_b   1.000
_cell.length_c   1.000
_cell.angle_alpha   90.00
_cell.angle_beta   90.00
_cell.angle_gamma   90.00
#
_symmetry.space_group_name_H-M   'P 1'
#
loop_
_entity.id
_entity.type
_entity.pdbx_description
1 polymer ?
#
loop_
_entity_poly.entity_id
_entity_poly.type
_entity_poly.pdbx_seq_one_letter_code
_entity_poly.pdbx_strand_id
1 'polypeptide(L)'
;MTVQLSEREIARRTKQARSGRPWLRVQTQVFAEETHCWLCHCYVDQSLPGTTHPMARTVDHVHPLWLGGDPLDRANCRLAHRRCNTARNNQLRAAQRPRPSHTVDAAAL
;
A
#
# COMPACT_ATOMS: atom_id res chain seq x y z
N MET A 1 -2.30 -19.11 -11.44
CA MET A 1 -0.88 -19.39 -11.12
C MET A 1 -0.30 -18.15 -10.46
N THR A 2 -0.09 -18.16 -9.14
CA THR A 2 0.60 -17.06 -8.45
C THR A 2 2.08 -17.15 -8.75
N VAL A 3 2.58 -16.30 -9.65
CA VAL A 3 4.02 -16.19 -9.90
C VAL A 3 4.65 -15.55 -8.67
N GLN A 4 5.45 -16.33 -7.92
CA GLN A 4 6.27 -15.76 -6.86
C GLN A 4 7.37 -14.92 -7.51
N LEU A 5 7.38 -13.61 -7.20
CA LEU A 5 8.43 -12.72 -7.66
C LEU A 5 9.73 -13.01 -6.94
N SER A 6 10.87 -12.91 -7.65
CA SER A 6 12.18 -12.96 -7.01
C SER A 6 12.41 -11.73 -6.12
N GLU A 7 13.27 -11.85 -5.12
CA GLU A 7 13.63 -10.73 -4.23
C GLU A 7 14.19 -9.53 -5.01
N ARG A 8 15.01 -9.80 -6.05
CA ARG A 8 15.55 -8.76 -6.95
C ARG A 8 14.44 -7.99 -7.66
N GLU A 9 13.40 -8.70 -8.10
CA GLU A 9 12.25 -8.08 -8.76
C GLU A 9 11.43 -7.24 -7.79
N ILE A 10 11.19 -7.74 -6.57
CA ILE A 10 10.50 -6.99 -5.51
C ILE A 10 11.28 -5.71 -5.16
N ALA A 11 12.60 -5.79 -5.04
CA ALA A 11 13.45 -4.63 -4.77
C ALA A 11 13.39 -3.60 -5.91
N ARG A 12 13.45 -4.07 -7.16
CA ARG A 12 13.31 -3.21 -8.36
C ARG A 12 11.98 -2.48 -8.37
N ARG A 13 10.87 -3.19 -8.18
CA ARG A 13 9.51 -2.62 -8.15
C ARG A 13 9.33 -1.66 -6.97
N THR A 14 9.86 -2.00 -5.80
CA THR A 14 9.83 -1.12 -4.63
C THR A 14 10.58 0.19 -4.89
N LYS A 15 11.71 0.16 -5.61
CA LYS A 15 12.42 1.38 -6.03
C LYS A 15 11.58 2.20 -7.01
N GLN A 16 10.99 1.55 -8.01
CA GLN A 16 10.11 2.20 -9.00
C GLN A 16 8.85 2.82 -8.37
N ALA A 17 8.32 2.25 -7.28
CA ALA A 17 7.14 2.74 -6.57
C ALA A 17 7.40 3.93 -5.64
N ARG A 18 8.63 4.42 -5.55
CA ARG A 18 9.02 5.46 -4.58
C ARG A 18 9.68 6.67 -5.21
N SER A 19 10.31 6.52 -6.38
CA SER A 19 11.11 7.57 -6.97
C SER A 19 11.25 7.45 -8.48
N GLY A 20 11.74 8.53 -9.09
CA GLY A 20 11.99 8.63 -10.51
C GLY A 20 10.83 9.24 -11.29
N ARG A 21 11.13 9.67 -12.52
CA ARG A 21 10.16 10.34 -13.41
C ARG A 21 8.91 9.50 -13.69
N PRO A 22 8.99 8.16 -13.91
CA PRO A 22 7.79 7.35 -14.12
C PRO A 22 6.84 7.37 -12.92
N TRP A 23 7.38 7.22 -11.70
CA TRP A 23 6.59 7.31 -10.47
C TRP A 23 5.90 8.65 -10.31
N LEU A 24 6.65 9.75 -10.48
CA LEU A 24 6.11 11.10 -10.35
C LEU A 24 4.97 11.35 -11.34
N ARG A 25 5.04 10.78 -12.55
CA ARG A 25 3.97 10.88 -13.55
C ARG A 25 2.69 10.23 -13.07
N VAL A 26 2.77 8.97 -12.61
CA VAL A 26 1.61 8.21 -12.10
C VAL A 26 1.05 8.86 -10.84
N GLN A 27 1.92 9.28 -9.92
CA GLN A 27 1.53 9.97 -8.71
C GLN A 27 0.77 11.27 -9.00
N THR A 28 1.29 12.10 -9.91
CA THR A 28 0.63 13.34 -10.32
C THR A 28 -0.72 13.07 -10.99
N GLN A 29 -0.79 12.02 -11.82
CA GLN A 29 -2.03 11.60 -12.47
C GLN A 29 -3.09 11.18 -11.45
N VAL A 30 -2.75 10.31 -10.48
CA VAL A 30 -3.67 9.89 -9.41
C VAL A 30 -4.20 11.10 -8.64
N PHE A 31 -3.32 12.02 -8.28
CA PHE A 31 -3.67 13.22 -7.52
C PHE A 31 -4.55 14.21 -8.30
N ALA A 32 -4.44 14.23 -9.62
CA ALA A 32 -5.28 15.08 -10.47
C ALA A 32 -6.66 14.45 -10.74
N GLU A 33 -6.73 13.12 -10.89
CA GLU A 33 -7.95 12.41 -11.30
C GLU A 33 -8.86 12.02 -10.12
N GLU A 34 -8.30 11.81 -8.93
CA GLU A 34 -9.05 11.33 -7.77
C GLU A 34 -9.14 12.40 -6.69
N THR A 35 -10.30 12.47 -6.02
CA THR A 35 -10.57 13.44 -4.95
C THR A 35 -10.90 12.76 -3.62
N HIS A 36 -11.35 11.51 -3.65
CA HIS A 36 -11.78 10.75 -2.49
C HIS A 36 -10.85 9.55 -2.26
N CYS A 37 -10.63 9.23 -0.99
CA CYS A 37 -9.86 8.07 -0.59
C CYS A 37 -10.57 6.80 -1.04
N TRP A 38 -9.89 5.94 -1.79
CA TRP A 38 -10.51 4.71 -2.32
C TRP A 38 -10.84 3.67 -1.24
N LEU A 39 -10.28 3.82 -0.03
CA LEU A 39 -10.46 2.90 1.10
C LEU A 39 -11.62 3.28 2.02
N CYS A 40 -11.78 4.57 2.30
CA CYS A 40 -12.82 5.05 3.23
C CYS A 40 -13.86 5.94 2.56
N HIS A 41 -13.68 6.26 1.28
CA HIS A 41 -14.58 7.07 0.45
C HIS A 41 -14.77 8.53 0.91
N CYS A 42 -14.03 8.99 1.92
CA CYS A 42 -14.01 10.40 2.32
C CYS A 42 -13.06 11.24 1.45
N TYR A 43 -13.34 12.54 1.33
CA TYR A 43 -12.49 13.51 0.63
C TYR A 43 -11.06 13.54 1.20
N VAL A 44 -10.06 13.72 0.32
CA VAL A 44 -8.65 13.86 0.70
C VAL A 44 -8.23 15.32 0.50
N ASP A 45 -7.94 16.01 1.60
CA ASP A 45 -7.29 17.30 1.52
C ASP A 45 -5.82 17.12 1.08
N GLN A 46 -5.57 17.47 -0.16
CA GLN A 46 -4.29 17.32 -0.84
C GLN A 46 -3.26 18.41 -0.48
N SER A 47 -3.69 19.46 0.24
CA SER A 47 -2.81 20.53 0.73
C SER A 47 -2.05 20.14 2.01
N LEU A 48 -2.51 19.10 2.70
CA LEU A 48 -1.93 18.66 3.96
C LEU A 48 -0.50 18.15 3.79
N PRO A 49 0.38 18.35 4.81
CA PRO A 49 1.75 17.84 4.78
C PRO A 49 1.81 16.32 4.60
N GLY A 50 2.22 15.91 3.40
CA GLY A 50 2.26 14.52 2.95
C GLY A 50 3.12 13.57 3.78
N THR A 51 4.04 14.09 4.60
CA THR A 51 5.01 13.32 5.40
C THR A 51 4.67 13.19 6.88
N THR A 52 3.82 14.03 7.46
CA THR A 52 3.44 13.94 8.89
C THR A 52 1.94 13.81 9.17
N HIS A 53 1.05 14.32 8.30
CA HIS A 53 -0.38 14.36 8.63
C HIS A 53 -1.09 13.02 8.33
N PRO A 54 -1.94 12.48 9.23
CA PRO A 54 -2.67 11.22 9.02
C PRO A 54 -3.67 11.26 7.86
N MET A 55 -4.28 12.43 7.62
CA MET A 55 -5.24 12.67 6.53
C MET A 55 -4.59 13.17 5.23
N ALA A 56 -3.26 13.27 5.17
CA ALA A 56 -2.62 13.69 3.92
C ALA A 56 -2.75 12.64 2.82
N ARG A 57 -2.66 13.10 1.58
CA ARG A 57 -2.68 12.25 0.39
C ARG A 57 -1.50 11.30 0.33
N THR A 58 -1.77 10.09 -0.11
CA THR A 58 -0.79 9.07 -0.51
C THR A 58 -1.32 8.33 -1.72
N VAL A 59 -0.41 7.71 -2.47
CA VAL A 59 -0.78 6.72 -3.49
C VAL A 59 -0.66 5.35 -2.85
N ASP A 60 -1.74 4.58 -2.91
CA ASP A 60 -1.79 3.19 -2.45
C ASP A 60 -1.78 2.25 -3.67
N HIS A 61 -1.04 1.14 -3.55
CA HIS A 61 -1.02 0.08 -4.54
C HIS A 61 -2.12 -0.95 -4.23
N VAL A 62 -3.13 -1.04 -5.10
CA VAL A 62 -4.29 -1.94 -4.92
C VAL A 62 -3.83 -3.39 -4.83
N HIS A 63 -2.94 -3.81 -5.72
CA HIS A 63 -2.22 -5.07 -5.64
C HIS A 63 -0.82 -4.81 -5.07
N PRO A 64 -0.46 -5.41 -3.92
CA PRO A 64 0.84 -5.19 -3.30
C PRO A 64 2.01 -5.59 -4.20
N LEU A 65 3.09 -4.81 -4.14
CA LEU A 65 4.27 -5.01 -4.99
C LEU A 65 4.91 -6.41 -4.82
N TRP A 66 4.96 -6.91 -3.58
CA TRP A 66 5.52 -8.24 -3.28
C TRP A 66 4.61 -9.40 -3.72
N LEU A 67 3.35 -9.12 -4.09
CA LEU A 67 2.41 -10.09 -4.63
C LEU A 67 2.28 -10.02 -6.16
N GLY A 68 3.09 -9.19 -6.83
CA GLY A 68 3.04 -9.05 -8.29
C GLY A 68 2.42 -7.75 -8.78
N GLY A 69 2.07 -6.80 -7.90
CA GLY A 69 1.57 -5.49 -8.31
C GLY A 69 2.55 -4.73 -9.19
N ASP A 70 2.06 -4.19 -10.31
CA ASP A 70 2.86 -3.28 -11.14
C ASP A 70 2.94 -1.91 -10.43
N PRO A 71 4.14 -1.41 -10.12
CA PRO A 71 4.29 -0.14 -9.39
C PRO A 71 3.84 1.09 -10.17
N LEU A 72 3.76 1.02 -11.50
CA LEU A 72 3.51 2.15 -12.40
C LEU A 72 2.21 2.00 -13.19
N ASP A 73 1.52 0.88 -13.09
CA ASP A 73 0.17 0.74 -13.63
C ASP A 73 -0.79 1.68 -12.89
N ARG A 74 -1.44 2.56 -13.66
CA ARG A 74 -2.42 3.52 -13.16
C ARG A 74 -3.62 2.82 -12.51
N ALA A 75 -4.05 1.68 -13.03
CA ALA A 75 -5.15 0.90 -12.44
C ALA A 75 -4.75 0.32 -11.07
N ASN A 76 -3.46 0.07 -10.87
CA ASN A 76 -2.92 -0.40 -9.59
C ASN A 76 -2.67 0.73 -8.59
N CYS A 77 -2.70 1.99 -8.99
CA CYS A 77 -2.40 3.13 -8.12
C CYS A 77 -3.68 3.91 -7.80
N ARG A 78 -4.00 4.11 -6.52
CA ARG A 78 -5.23 4.81 -6.10
C ARG A 78 -4.95 5.83 -5.00
N LEU A 79 -5.77 6.88 -4.93
CA LEU A 79 -5.65 7.92 -3.91
C LEU A 79 -6.14 7.41 -2.56
N ALA A 80 -5.31 7.53 -1.52
CA ALA A 80 -5.69 7.17 -0.16
C ALA A 80 -5.20 8.21 0.85
N HIS A 81 -5.94 8.38 1.95
CA HIS A 81 -5.36 8.99 3.14
C HIS A 81 -4.22 8.12 3.64
N ARG A 82 -3.16 8.76 4.14
CA ARG A 82 -2.06 8.06 4.75
C ARG A 82 -2.49 7.07 5.83
N ARG A 83 -3.36 7.48 6.77
CA ARG A 83 -3.79 6.60 7.87
C ARG A 83 -4.45 5.34 7.35
N CYS A 84 -5.23 5.46 6.28
CA CYS A 84 -5.95 4.35 5.66
C CYS A 84 -4.97 3.42 4.94
N ASN A 85 -4.04 3.99 4.15
CA ASN A 85 -2.98 3.25 3.47
C ASN A 85 -2.09 2.48 4.47
N THR A 86 -1.63 3.15 5.53
CA THR A 86 -0.85 2.51 6.60
C THR A 86 -1.62 1.39 7.30
N ALA A 87 -2.89 1.61 7.66
CA ALA A 87 -3.73 0.60 8.30
C ALA A 87 -3.89 -0.63 7.41
N ARG A 88 -4.19 -0.42 6.11
CA ARG A 88 -4.31 -1.50 5.12
C ARG A 88 -3.02 -2.30 4.97
N ASN A 89 -1.87 -1.63 4.80
CA ASN A 89 -0.58 -2.31 4.70
C ASN A 89 -0.25 -3.11 5.98
N ASN A 90 -0.56 -2.56 7.16
CA ASN A 90 -0.39 -3.28 8.42
C ASN A 90 -1.27 -4.54 8.50
N GLN A 91 -2.54 -4.45 8.07
CA GLN A 91 -3.44 -5.61 7.99
C GLN A 91 -2.90 -6.68 7.02
N LEU A 92 -2.47 -6.28 5.82
CA LEU A 92 -1.89 -7.19 4.83
C LEU A 92 -0.62 -7.90 5.32
N ARG A 93 0.21 -7.22 6.13
CA ARG A 93 1.41 -7.82 6.73
C ARG A 93 1.07 -8.73 7.91
N ALA A 94 0.10 -8.33 8.74
CA ALA A 94 -0.37 -9.16 9.84
C ALA A 94 -0.96 -10.49 9.33
N ALA A 95 -1.73 -10.45 8.24
CA ALA A 95 -2.30 -11.64 7.61
C ALA A 95 -1.25 -12.63 7.06
N GLN A 96 -0.04 -12.14 6.72
CA GLN A 96 1.07 -12.98 6.26
C GLN A 96 1.86 -13.61 7.42
N ARG A 97 1.72 -13.12 8.65
CA ARG A 97 2.41 -13.70 9.81
C ARG A 97 1.56 -14.84 10.38
N PRO A 98 2.17 -15.99 10.72
CA PRO A 98 1.46 -17.02 11.47
C PRO A 98 0.97 -16.42 12.79
N ARG A 99 -0.32 -16.64 13.10
CA ARG A 99 -0.90 -16.16 14.36
C ARG A 99 -0.29 -16.99 15.50
N PRO A 100 0.32 -16.36 16.52
CA PRO A 100 0.84 -17.12 17.66
C PRO A 100 -0.32 -17.83 18.36
N SER A 101 -0.23 -19.16 18.48
CA SER A 101 -1.19 -19.96 19.25
C SER A 101 -0.76 -19.95 20.70
N HIS A 102 -1.52 -19.25 21.55
CA HIS A 102 -1.35 -19.30 23.02
C HIS A 102 -2.24 -20.38 23.64
N THR A 103 -2.42 -21.51 22.96
CA THR A 103 -3.08 -22.67 23.55
C THR A 103 -2.07 -23.37 24.44
N VAL A 104 -2.22 -23.21 25.75
CA VAL A 104 -1.63 -24.14 26.71
C VAL A 104 -2.35 -25.48 26.58
N ASP A 105 -1.59 -26.57 26.59
CA ASP A 105 -2.18 -27.91 26.61
C ASP A 105 -2.95 -28.07 27.92
N ALA A 106 -4.24 -28.38 27.84
CA ALA A 106 -5.09 -28.54 29.02
C ALA A 106 -4.62 -29.70 29.91
N ALA A 107 -3.83 -30.64 29.36
CA ALA A 107 -3.19 -31.71 30.11
C ALA A 107 -1.94 -31.28 30.90
N ALA A 108 -1.46 -30.03 30.70
CA ALA A 108 -0.29 -29.47 31.39
C ALA A 108 -0.67 -28.55 32.58
N LEU A 109 -1.96 -28.50 32.96
CA LEU A 109 -2.48 -27.86 34.18
C LEU A 109 -2.67 -28.90 35.29
#